data_AF-A0A2G9XHI1-F1
#
_entry.id   AF-A0A2G9XHI1-F1
#
_cell.length_a   1.000
_cell.length_b   1.000
_cell.length_c   1.000
_cell.angle_alpha   90.00
_cell.angle_beta   90.00
_cell.angle_gamma   90.00
#
_symmetry.space_group_name_H-M   'P 1'
#
loop_
_entity.id
_entity.type
_entity.pdbx_description
1 polymer ?
#
loop_
_entity_poly.entity_id
_entity_poly.type
_entity_poly.pdbx_seq_one_letter_code
_entity_poly.pdbx_strand_id
1 'polypeptide(L)'
;MYPGGFTMHGPEKPPVILVGEKAAWDIIDGLSPDDVCRRSKASFDGKQKTFTMKMFSASLMVSLKKRLIFGLDRQSERLLISLGSYVAIPALHYLIHAADVPFFGNLVNPAGLTGGYIYLNGSNVLPLHLVVQKYSADREGFLARGRLLDAKQTNMGDAALLLLPFPRIVVAVILWLQAAR
;
A
#
# COMPACT_ATOMS: atom_id res chain seq x y z
N MET A 1 30.65 15.74 7.36
CA MET A 1 30.98 14.44 7.97
C MET A 1 29.65 13.86 8.45
N TYR A 2 29.04 12.96 7.68
CA TYR A 2 27.81 12.28 8.07
C TYR A 2 28.19 10.97 8.77
N PRO A 3 27.84 10.76 10.06
CA PRO A 3 28.06 9.49 10.72
C PRO A 3 26.88 8.56 10.45
N GLY A 4 27.16 7.35 9.95
CA GLY A 4 26.15 6.32 9.75
C GLY A 4 26.04 5.88 8.29
N GLY A 5 27.06 5.16 7.81
CA GLY A 5 26.93 4.38 6.59
C GLY A 5 25.91 3.27 6.80
N PHE A 6 24.69 3.47 6.30
CA PHE A 6 23.72 2.39 6.15
C PHE A 6 24.09 1.58 4.91
N THR A 7 24.59 0.36 5.13
CA THR A 7 24.73 -0.63 4.08
C THR A 7 23.33 -1.10 3.66
N MET A 8 22.96 -0.78 2.43
CA MET A 8 21.78 -1.32 1.76
C MET A 8 21.98 -2.83 1.56
N HIS A 9 21.60 -3.64 2.56
CA HIS A 9 21.51 -5.09 2.37
C HIS A 9 20.26 -5.40 1.55
N GLY A 10 20.43 -5.36 0.21
CA GLY A 10 19.48 -6.00 -0.68
C GLY A 10 19.44 -7.51 -0.43
N PRO A 11 18.35 -8.20 -0.79
CA PRO A 11 18.26 -9.64 -0.62
C PRO A 11 19.40 -10.35 -1.38
N GLU A 12 20.04 -11.34 -0.74
CA GLU A 12 21.16 -12.15 -1.29
C GLU A 12 20.80 -12.92 -2.57
N LYS A 13 19.51 -13.05 -2.88
CA LYS A 13 19.01 -13.64 -4.11
C LYS A 13 17.99 -12.69 -4.75
N PRO A 14 18.09 -12.39 -6.06
CA PRO A 14 17.09 -11.59 -6.72
C PRO A 14 15.73 -12.30 -6.59
N PRO A 15 14.65 -11.58 -6.20
CA PRO A 15 13.33 -12.17 -6.10
C PRO A 15 12.91 -12.74 -7.45
N VAL A 16 12.16 -13.85 -7.44
CA VAL A 16 11.56 -14.40 -8.65
C VAL A 16 10.52 -13.39 -9.14
N ILE A 17 10.85 -12.68 -10.22
CA ILE A 17 9.95 -11.71 -10.83
C ILE A 17 8.86 -12.48 -11.56
N LEU A 18 7.62 -12.37 -11.07
CA LEU A 18 6.45 -12.95 -11.75
C LEU A 18 6.27 -12.28 -13.12
N VAL A 19 5.69 -12.99 -14.10
CA VAL A 19 5.48 -12.45 -15.47
C VAL A 19 4.75 -11.10 -15.42
N GLY A 20 3.75 -10.97 -14.56
CA GLY A 20 3.03 -9.71 -14.34
C GLY A 20 3.89 -8.61 -13.71
N GLU A 21 4.82 -8.95 -12.83
CA GLU A 21 5.74 -7.99 -12.23
C GLU A 21 6.76 -7.48 -13.26
N LYS A 22 7.32 -8.37 -14.11
CA LYS A 22 8.24 -7.97 -15.18
C LYS A 22 7.56 -6.99 -16.14
N ALA A 23 6.34 -7.32 -16.57
CA ALA A 23 5.56 -6.45 -17.45
C ALA A 23 5.30 -5.08 -16.80
N ALA A 24 4.98 -5.03 -15.50
CA ALA A 24 4.79 -3.78 -14.79
C ALA A 24 6.07 -2.92 -14.75
N TRP A 25 7.24 -3.53 -14.51
CA TRP A 25 8.53 -2.82 -14.59
C TRP A 25 8.82 -2.25 -15.98
N ASP A 26 8.54 -3.01 -17.04
CA ASP A 26 8.77 -2.57 -18.41
C ASP A 26 7.80 -1.43 -18.79
N ILE A 27 6.54 -1.49 -18.34
CA ILE A 27 5.56 -0.43 -18.57
C ILE A 27 5.99 0.87 -17.90
N ILE A 28 6.29 0.84 -16.59
CA ILE A 28 6.62 2.07 -15.84
C ILE A 28 7.89 2.75 -16.36
N ASP A 29 8.87 1.98 -16.83
CA ASP A 29 10.12 2.52 -17.39
C ASP A 29 9.89 3.31 -18.69
N GLY A 30 8.81 3.00 -19.42
CA GLY A 30 8.39 3.72 -20.62
C GLY A 30 7.50 4.94 -20.37
N LEU A 31 7.10 5.22 -19.12
CA LEU A 31 6.20 6.34 -18.81
C LEU A 31 6.96 7.64 -18.53
N SER A 32 6.29 8.78 -18.78
CA SER A 32 6.80 10.09 -18.37
C SER A 32 6.81 10.19 -16.83
N PRO A 33 7.98 10.46 -16.20
CA PRO A 33 8.05 10.58 -14.75
C PRO A 33 7.17 11.72 -14.20
N ASP A 34 7.08 12.83 -14.91
CA ASP A 34 6.27 13.99 -14.50
C ASP A 34 4.78 13.62 -14.46
N ASP A 35 4.30 12.87 -15.47
CA ASP A 35 2.92 12.40 -15.49
C ASP A 35 2.64 11.42 -14.36
N VAL A 36 3.54 10.45 -14.14
CA VAL A 36 3.47 9.50 -13.02
C VAL A 36 3.43 10.24 -11.68
N CYS A 37 4.31 11.22 -11.46
CA CYS A 37 4.34 12.02 -10.24
C CYS A 37 3.02 12.75 -10.00
N ARG A 38 2.51 13.47 -11.01
CA ARG A 38 1.25 14.22 -10.94
C ARG A 38 0.08 13.31 -10.53
N ARG A 39 -0.09 12.19 -11.22
CA ARG A 39 -1.25 11.30 -11.01
C ARG A 39 -1.13 10.40 -9.79
N SER A 40 0.07 10.05 -9.34
CA SER A 40 0.27 9.18 -8.17
C SER A 40 0.58 9.91 -6.87
N LYS A 41 0.89 11.22 -6.92
CA LYS A 41 1.49 11.99 -5.82
C LYS A 41 2.87 11.46 -5.37
N ALA A 42 3.56 10.70 -6.23
CA ALA A 42 4.95 10.36 -6.03
C ALA A 42 5.88 11.53 -6.41
N SER A 43 7.12 11.50 -5.94
CA SER A 43 8.21 12.33 -6.45
C SER A 43 9.20 11.47 -7.23
N PHE A 44 9.94 12.06 -8.18
CA PHE A 44 10.94 11.35 -8.97
C PHE A 44 12.31 12.02 -8.86
N ASP A 45 13.35 11.23 -8.59
CA ASP A 45 14.74 11.64 -8.72
C ASP A 45 15.28 11.16 -10.07
N GLY A 46 15.47 12.11 -10.99
CA GLY A 46 15.97 11.83 -12.34
C GLY A 46 17.42 11.32 -12.38
N LYS A 47 18.25 11.64 -11.38
CA LYS A 47 19.64 11.17 -11.29
C LYS A 47 19.69 9.71 -10.87
N GLN A 48 18.88 9.35 -9.87
CA GLN A 48 18.83 7.98 -9.33
C GLN A 48 17.84 7.07 -10.07
N LYS A 49 16.97 7.64 -10.91
CA LYS A 49 15.86 6.96 -11.59
C LYS A 49 14.97 6.25 -10.56
N THR A 50 14.55 6.98 -9.53
CA THR A 50 13.77 6.46 -8.41
C THR A 50 12.50 7.26 -8.20
N PHE A 51 11.38 6.57 -7.98
CA PHE A 51 10.16 7.17 -7.45
C PHE A 51 10.13 7.05 -5.93
N THR A 52 9.60 8.05 -5.24
CA THR A 52 9.29 7.99 -3.81
C THR A 52 7.81 8.24 -3.60
N MET A 53 7.15 7.40 -2.81
CA MET A 53 5.72 7.53 -2.49
C MET A 53 5.41 7.03 -1.08
N LYS A 54 4.21 7.35 -0.57
CA LYS A 54 3.68 6.77 0.67
C LYS A 54 2.94 5.46 0.42
N MET A 55 3.06 4.52 1.37
CA MET A 55 2.21 3.35 1.50
C MET A 55 1.78 3.24 2.96
N PHE A 56 0.52 3.52 3.28
CA PHE A 56 0.10 3.86 4.65
C PHE A 56 0.97 4.99 5.23
N SER A 57 1.47 4.83 6.45
CA SER A 57 2.41 5.74 7.11
C SER A 57 3.85 5.66 6.55
N ALA A 58 4.21 4.56 5.90
CA ALA A 58 5.56 4.26 5.42
C ALA A 58 5.91 5.01 4.13
N SER A 59 7.17 5.42 3.99
CA SER A 59 7.72 5.95 2.72
C SER A 59 8.49 4.87 1.98
N LEU A 60 8.15 4.64 0.71
CA LEU A 60 8.80 3.67 -0.16
C LEU A 60 9.59 4.37 -1.27
N MET A 61 10.69 3.74 -1.69
CA MET A 61 11.45 4.10 -2.87
C MET A 61 11.40 2.97 -3.90
N VAL A 62 10.98 3.27 -5.11
CA VAL A 62 10.92 2.34 -6.25
C VAL A 62 12.05 2.71 -7.21
N SER A 63 13.05 1.84 -7.33
CA SER A 63 14.19 2.05 -8.23
C SER A 63 13.96 1.38 -9.57
N LEU A 64 13.86 2.18 -10.65
CA LEU A 64 13.72 1.66 -12.01
C LEU A 64 14.99 0.95 -12.45
N LYS A 65 16.16 1.52 -12.12
CA LYS A 65 17.47 0.94 -12.46
C LYS A 65 17.70 -0.44 -11.83
N LYS A 66 17.32 -0.60 -10.55
CA LYS A 66 17.51 -1.86 -9.82
C LYS A 66 16.33 -2.80 -9.93
N ARG A 67 15.17 -2.33 -10.40
CA ARG A 67 13.88 -3.04 -10.35
C ARG A 67 13.58 -3.60 -8.95
N LEU A 68 13.76 -2.74 -7.95
CA LEU A 68 13.59 -3.07 -6.54
C LEU A 68 12.86 -1.96 -5.81
N ILE A 69 12.15 -2.35 -4.75
CA ILE A 69 11.46 -1.45 -3.83
C ILE A 69 12.18 -1.49 -2.47
N PHE A 70 12.46 -0.30 -1.92
CA PHE A 70 13.16 -0.11 -0.66
C PHE A 70 12.30 0.68 0.31
N GLY A 71 12.46 0.41 1.59
CA GLY A 71 11.99 1.29 2.65
C GLY A 71 12.94 2.47 2.79
N LEU A 72 12.41 3.65 3.11
CA LEU A 72 13.23 4.84 3.40
C LEU A 72 13.50 5.02 4.90
N ASP A 73 12.90 4.19 5.74
CA ASP A 73 13.02 4.20 7.20
C ASP A 73 12.76 2.79 7.79
N ARG A 74 13.02 2.63 9.09
CA ARG A 74 12.84 1.34 9.78
C ARG A 74 11.39 0.82 9.74
N GLN A 75 10.41 1.71 9.67
CA GLN A 75 8.99 1.34 9.65
C GLN A 75 8.61 0.75 8.28
N SER A 76 9.04 1.41 7.21
CA SER A 76 8.86 0.97 5.83
C SER A 76 9.61 -0.33 5.54
N GLU A 77 10.83 -0.51 6.05
CA GLU A 77 11.54 -1.80 5.94
C GLU A 77 10.77 -2.94 6.61
N ARG A 78 10.28 -2.74 7.84
CA ARG A 78 9.44 -3.73 8.54
C ARG A 78 8.16 -4.05 7.78
N LEU A 79 7.54 -3.03 7.18
CA LEU A 79 6.36 -3.21 6.35
C LEU A 79 6.69 -4.08 5.13
N LEU A 80 7.79 -3.78 4.42
CA LEU A 80 8.24 -4.56 3.27
C LEU A 80 8.57 -6.01 3.65
N ILE A 81 9.24 -6.24 4.77
CA ILE A 81 9.52 -7.61 5.27
C ILE A 81 8.22 -8.35 5.59
N SER A 82 7.28 -7.69 6.26
CA SER A 82 6.01 -8.30 6.66
C SER A 82 5.09 -8.62 5.48
N LEU A 83 5.10 -7.78 4.43
CA LEU A 83 4.28 -7.96 3.24
C LEU A 83 5.00 -8.77 2.15
N GLY A 84 6.33 -8.87 2.20
CA GLY A 84 7.14 -9.63 1.25
C GLY A 84 6.82 -9.27 -0.20
N SER A 85 6.55 -10.31 -1.01
CA SER A 85 6.24 -10.18 -2.44
C SER A 85 4.91 -9.47 -2.73
N TYR A 86 4.04 -9.28 -1.74
CA TYR A 86 2.75 -8.60 -1.94
C TYR A 86 2.86 -7.09 -2.15
N VAL A 87 4.06 -6.50 -2.02
CA VAL A 87 4.23 -5.03 -2.21
C VAL A 87 4.54 -4.66 -3.66
N ALA A 88 5.33 -5.48 -4.36
CA ALA A 88 5.90 -5.10 -5.65
C ALA A 88 4.82 -4.78 -6.69
N ILE A 89 3.93 -5.73 -6.97
CA ILE A 89 2.88 -5.57 -7.99
C ILE A 89 1.94 -4.40 -7.64
N PRO A 90 1.36 -4.30 -6.42
CA PRO A 90 0.49 -3.16 -6.10
C PRO A 90 1.17 -1.81 -6.19
N ALA A 91 2.43 -1.68 -5.75
CA ALA A 91 3.15 -0.41 -5.82
C ALA A 91 3.43 0.00 -7.27
N LEU A 92 3.83 -0.94 -8.14
CA LEU A 92 4.03 -0.68 -9.56
C LEU A 92 2.71 -0.34 -10.24
N HIS A 93 1.66 -1.14 -10.04
CA HIS A 93 0.34 -0.87 -10.60
C HIS A 93 -0.21 0.48 -10.16
N TYR A 94 0.01 0.87 -8.90
CA TYR A 94 -0.37 2.20 -8.43
C TYR A 94 0.35 3.30 -9.20
N LEU A 95 1.68 3.22 -9.38
CA LEU A 95 2.41 4.19 -10.19
C LEU A 95 1.97 4.20 -11.66
N ILE A 96 1.62 3.04 -12.22
CA ILE A 96 1.22 2.88 -13.62
C ILE A 96 -0.22 3.34 -13.86
N HIS A 97 -1.12 3.26 -12.89
CA HIS A 97 -2.56 3.46 -13.12
C HIS A 97 -3.24 4.50 -12.22
N ALA A 98 -2.53 5.08 -11.25
CA ALA A 98 -3.12 6.15 -10.44
C ALA A 98 -3.65 7.27 -11.35
N ALA A 99 -4.78 7.84 -10.94
CA ALA A 99 -5.47 8.90 -11.65
C ALA A 99 -5.53 10.16 -10.79
N ASP A 100 -5.36 11.32 -11.43
CA ASP A 100 -5.51 12.61 -10.78
C ASP A 100 -6.98 13.04 -10.77
N VAL A 101 -7.79 12.29 -10.03
CA VAL A 101 -9.22 12.54 -9.87
C VAL A 101 -9.56 12.88 -8.42
N PRO A 102 -10.53 13.77 -8.16
CA PRO A 102 -11.02 14.02 -6.82
C PRO A 102 -11.67 12.77 -6.21
N PHE A 103 -11.65 12.68 -4.88
CA PHE A 103 -12.48 11.70 -4.18
C PHE A 103 -13.94 12.15 -4.21
N PHE A 104 -14.83 11.31 -4.73
CA PHE A 104 -16.27 11.58 -4.81
C PHE A 104 -17.02 11.34 -3.49
N GLY A 105 -16.34 10.86 -2.44
CA GLY A 105 -16.93 10.68 -1.10
C GLY A 105 -17.85 9.46 -0.95
N ASN A 106 -18.13 8.72 -2.02
CA ASN A 106 -18.97 7.52 -1.98
C ASN A 106 -18.10 6.27 -1.76
N LEU A 107 -18.48 5.45 -0.78
CA LEU A 107 -17.87 4.13 -0.60
C LEU A 107 -18.46 3.15 -1.60
N VAL A 108 -17.58 2.41 -2.27
CA VAL A 108 -17.95 1.34 -3.20
C VAL A 108 -17.50 0.02 -2.58
N ASN A 109 -18.41 -0.96 -2.53
CA ASN A 109 -18.05 -2.31 -2.14
C ASN A 109 -17.04 -2.87 -3.16
N PRO A 110 -15.93 -3.52 -2.74
CA PRO A 110 -15.00 -4.14 -3.68
C PRO A 110 -15.66 -5.03 -4.75
N ALA A 111 -16.77 -5.71 -4.42
CA ALA A 111 -17.55 -6.51 -5.38
C ALA A 111 -18.09 -5.70 -6.58
N GLY A 112 -18.36 -4.41 -6.39
CA GLY A 112 -18.88 -3.51 -7.41
C GLY A 112 -17.80 -2.90 -8.30
N LEU A 113 -16.51 -3.15 -8.02
CA LEU A 113 -15.40 -2.68 -8.85
C LEU A 113 -15.11 -3.72 -9.94
N THR A 114 -14.79 -3.25 -11.15
CA THR A 114 -14.28 -4.12 -12.21
C THR A 114 -13.02 -4.85 -11.72
N GLY A 115 -13.08 -6.19 -11.69
CA GLY A 115 -12.00 -7.03 -11.18
C GLY A 115 -11.92 -7.12 -9.64
N GLY A 116 -12.79 -6.46 -8.89
CA GLY A 116 -12.75 -6.46 -7.42
C GLY A 116 -13.28 -7.74 -6.75
N TYR A 117 -13.91 -8.64 -7.51
CA TYR A 117 -14.36 -9.96 -7.03
C TYR A 117 -13.20 -10.82 -6.50
N ILE A 118 -11.96 -10.57 -6.93
CA ILE A 118 -10.75 -11.26 -6.44
C ILE A 118 -10.51 -11.09 -4.94
N TYR A 119 -11.08 -10.04 -4.34
CA TYR A 119 -10.97 -9.77 -2.90
C TYR A 119 -11.98 -10.54 -2.06
N LEU A 120 -12.96 -11.16 -2.72
CA LEU A 120 -14.02 -11.96 -2.11
C LEU A 120 -13.85 -13.46 -2.39
N ASN A 121 -13.17 -13.81 -3.48
CA ASN A 121 -12.92 -15.20 -3.85
C ASN A 121 -11.54 -15.35 -4.53
N GLY A 122 -10.90 -16.50 -4.33
CA GLY A 122 -9.60 -16.84 -4.91
C GLY A 122 -8.41 -16.59 -4.00
N SER A 123 -7.24 -16.37 -4.58
CA SER A 123 -5.96 -16.25 -3.86
C SER A 123 -5.72 -14.88 -3.18
N ASN A 124 -6.59 -13.89 -3.43
CA ASN A 124 -6.45 -12.52 -2.92
C ASN A 124 -7.59 -12.14 -1.96
N VAL A 125 -8.26 -13.12 -1.37
CA VAL A 125 -9.34 -12.89 -0.40
C VAL A 125 -8.82 -12.07 0.77
N LEU A 126 -9.52 -10.99 1.09
CA LEU A 126 -9.17 -10.16 2.25
C LEU A 126 -9.36 -10.98 3.53
N PRO A 127 -8.37 -11.00 4.45
CA PRO A 127 -8.43 -11.80 5.68
C PRO A 127 -9.31 -11.13 6.74
N LEU A 128 -10.54 -10.75 6.39
CA LEU A 128 -11.48 -10.03 7.26
C LEU A 128 -11.81 -10.86 8.51
N HIS A 129 -11.82 -12.18 8.42
CA HIS A 129 -12.01 -13.08 9.56
C HIS A 129 -10.94 -12.90 10.65
N LEU A 130 -9.67 -12.64 10.28
CA LEU A 130 -8.61 -12.37 11.25
C LEU A 130 -8.79 -11.01 11.95
N VAL A 131 -9.29 -10.01 11.21
CA VAL A 131 -9.63 -8.70 11.78
C VAL A 131 -10.76 -8.83 12.79
N VAL A 132 -11.82 -9.56 12.43
CA VAL A 132 -12.96 -9.84 13.33
C VAL A 132 -12.49 -10.62 14.55
N GLN A 133 -11.76 -11.71 14.37
CA GLN A 133 -11.24 -12.52 15.49
C GLN A 133 -10.44 -11.69 16.49
N LYS A 134 -9.68 -10.70 16.00
CA LYS A 134 -8.83 -9.87 16.83
C LYS A 134 -9.58 -8.73 17.52
N TYR A 135 -10.55 -8.11 16.85
CA TYR A 135 -11.10 -6.82 17.27
C TYR A 135 -12.61 -6.80 17.51
N SER A 136 -13.35 -7.90 17.30
CA SER A 136 -14.82 -7.94 17.48
C SER A 136 -15.30 -7.56 18.88
N ALA A 137 -14.43 -7.64 19.89
CA ALA A 137 -14.68 -7.22 21.26
C ALA A 137 -13.73 -6.10 21.73
N ASP A 138 -12.85 -5.58 20.86
CA ASP A 138 -11.78 -4.65 21.22
C ASP A 138 -11.74 -3.45 20.27
N ARG A 139 -12.70 -2.54 20.48
CA ARG A 139 -12.81 -1.28 19.74
C ARG A 139 -11.55 -0.43 19.88
N GLU A 140 -11.00 -0.32 21.08
CA GLU A 140 -9.87 0.57 21.35
C GLU A 140 -8.58 0.02 20.74
N GLY A 141 -8.36 -1.30 20.77
CA GLY A 141 -7.25 -1.95 20.07
C GLY A 141 -7.34 -1.77 18.55
N PHE A 142 -8.55 -1.83 17.98
CA PHE A 142 -8.77 -1.54 16.55
C PHE A 142 -8.35 -0.10 16.21
N LEU A 143 -8.85 0.89 16.96
CA LEU A 143 -8.51 2.31 16.75
C LEU A 143 -7.02 2.58 16.99
N ALA A 144 -6.43 1.98 18.03
CA ALA A 144 -5.00 2.08 18.32
C ALA A 144 -4.15 1.54 17.17
N ARG A 145 -4.55 0.40 16.58
CA ARG A 145 -3.85 -0.13 15.41
C ARG A 145 -3.98 0.79 14.20
N GLY A 146 -5.14 1.41 14.00
CA GLY A 146 -5.36 2.43 12.98
C GLY A 146 -4.40 3.60 13.08
N ARG A 147 -4.21 4.14 14.30
CA ARG A 147 -3.27 5.25 14.55
C ARG A 147 -1.83 4.93 14.14
N LEU A 148 -1.37 3.68 14.31
CA LEU A 148 -0.04 3.25 13.87
C LEU A 148 0.14 3.23 12.34
N LEU A 149 -0.97 3.25 11.59
CA LEU A 149 -1.01 3.25 10.13
C LEU A 149 -1.41 4.62 9.56
N ASP A 150 -1.40 5.68 10.38
CA ASP A 150 -1.91 7.01 10.04
C ASP A 150 -3.36 7.01 9.51
N ALA A 151 -4.17 6.06 10.00
CA ALA A 151 -5.56 5.97 9.61
C ALA A 151 -6.39 7.11 10.22
N LYS A 152 -7.32 7.67 9.44
CA LYS A 152 -8.31 8.63 9.94
C LYS A 152 -9.51 7.89 10.51
N GLN A 153 -9.88 8.17 11.76
CA GLN A 153 -11.14 7.67 12.32
C GLN A 153 -12.34 8.35 11.65
N THR A 154 -13.42 7.60 11.47
CA THR A 154 -14.69 8.08 10.90
C THR A 154 -15.89 7.49 11.64
N ASN A 155 -17.06 8.10 11.43
CA ASN A 155 -18.30 7.74 12.14
C ASN A 155 -19.13 6.74 11.33
N MET A 156 -18.68 5.49 11.27
CA MET A 156 -19.38 4.37 10.63
C MET A 156 -19.25 3.12 11.51
N GLY A 157 -20.32 2.31 11.59
CA GLY A 157 -20.36 1.14 12.49
C GLY A 157 -20.11 1.53 13.95
N ASP A 158 -19.56 0.60 14.74
CA ASP A 158 -19.13 0.88 16.11
C ASP A 158 -17.76 1.57 16.16
N ALA A 159 -16.92 1.26 15.16
CA ALA A 159 -15.69 1.99 14.85
C ALA A 159 -15.33 1.84 13.37
N ALA A 160 -14.72 2.87 12.79
CA ALA A 160 -14.22 2.80 11.43
C ALA A 160 -12.93 3.60 11.24
N LEU A 161 -12.10 3.09 10.32
CA LEU A 161 -10.81 3.65 9.95
C LEU A 161 -10.74 3.85 8.43
N LEU A 162 -10.30 5.02 8.01
CA LEU A 162 -9.92 5.33 6.64
C LEU A 162 -8.41 5.17 6.51
N LEU A 163 -8.00 4.16 5.76
CA LEU A 163 -6.62 3.86 5.44
C LEU A 163 -6.27 4.44 4.06
N LEU A 164 -5.01 4.84 3.91
CA LEU A 164 -4.42 5.19 2.64
C LEU A 164 -3.34 4.17 2.26
N PRO A 165 -3.70 2.97 1.73
CA PRO A 165 -2.70 2.05 1.21
C PRO A 165 -1.77 2.72 0.19
N PHE A 166 -2.29 3.68 -0.57
CA PHE A 166 -1.53 4.60 -1.41
C PHE A 166 -2.19 6.00 -1.37
N PRO A 167 -1.49 7.09 -1.75
CA PRO A 167 -1.96 8.47 -1.57
C PRO A 167 -3.33 8.82 -2.19
N ARG A 168 -3.77 8.05 -3.19
CA ARG A 168 -5.06 8.24 -3.88
C ARG A 168 -6.02 7.07 -3.75
N ILE A 169 -5.71 6.07 -2.92
CA ILE A 169 -6.59 4.94 -2.65
C ILE A 169 -7.02 5.03 -1.21
N VAL A 170 -8.30 5.28 -0.98
CA VAL A 170 -8.90 5.31 0.35
C VAL A 170 -9.64 4.01 0.58
N VAL A 171 -9.29 3.30 1.65
CA VAL A 171 -9.96 2.07 2.07
C VAL A 171 -10.63 2.32 3.41
N ALA A 172 -11.96 2.16 3.46
CA ALA A 172 -12.70 2.17 4.70
C ALA A 172 -12.74 0.75 5.29
N VAL A 173 -12.29 0.60 6.53
CA VAL A 173 -12.46 -0.61 7.33
C VAL A 173 -13.46 -0.28 8.43
N ILE A 174 -14.62 -0.93 8.39
CA ILE A 174 -15.72 -0.70 9.31
C ILE A 174 -15.86 -1.93 10.21
N LEU A 175 -15.83 -1.71 11.52
CA LEU A 175 -15.95 -2.74 12.55
C LEU A 175 -17.36 -2.66 13.17
N TRP A 176 -18.03 -3.80 13.22
CA TRP A 176 -19.20 -4.03 14.04
C TRP A 176 -18.80 -4.95 15.19
N LEU A 177 -19.06 -4.52 16.42
CA LEU A 177 -18.78 -5.30 17.61
C LEU A 177 -19.76 -6.46 17.70
N GLN A 178 -19.30 -7.57 18.26
CA GLN A 178 -20.22 -8.64 18.62
C GLN A 178 -21.18 -8.15 19.71
N ALA A 179 -22.46 -8.49 19.60
CA ALA A 179 -23.43 -8.20 20.64
C ALA A 179 -22.99 -8.85 21.97
N ALA A 180 -23.13 -8.13 23.08
CA ALA A 180 -23.01 -8.74 24.41
C ALA A 180 -24.08 -9.82 24.53
N ARG A 181 -23.66 -11.05 24.85
CA ARG A 181 -24.55 -12.17 25.18
C ARG A 181 -25.03 -12.05 26.62
#